data_AF-A0A352L0J5-F1
#
_entry.id   AF-A0A352L0J5-F1
#
_cell.length_a   1.000
_cell.length_b   1.000
_cell.length_c   1.000
_cell.angle_alpha   90.00
_cell.angle_beta   90.00
_cell.angle_gamma   90.00
#
_symmetry.space_group_name_H-M   'P 1'
#
loop_
_entity.id
_entity.type
_entity.pdbx_description
1 polymer ?
#
loop_
_entity_poly.entity_id
_entity_poly.type
_entity_poly.pdbx_seq_one_letter_code
_entity_poly.pdbx_strand_id
1 'polypeptide(L)'
;MDLLSLQVRLGVLLSCLWQMCGGVAIGQEPIAELIFPLHPQHNHAPGIAELQNGELIASWYRGSGERTADDVAVWGARLKPGSTAWSESFLLADTPGFPDCNTALMTDAEGRLFLFWPVIIANTWETCLTRLRVSDHPAGTGAPAWNRDETILLKPDDFSAEAIRVLDQTLALLPALPPQKMASINEARERLSQKVWQRLGWQPRCKPTVLSSGRILLPLYTDTFSLSIMAISDDGGRTWFAGKPLLGFGAIQPTVLQRSDGTVVAWMRENGFTGHVRYAESSDEGVTWGPVLVSGLPNPGSGVDGVRLQSGRWLLVHNDAAEGRGRLAVSLSDDEGRTWKWKRLLEDLAEGSAHYPCVIQTRDGRIHVVYSYFVKEGKSMKHTVFTEAWLESVPAAGKQ
;
A
#
# COMPACT_ATOMS: atom_id res chain seq x y z
N MET A 1 -49.07 -13.34 -59.09
CA MET A 1 -48.56 -14.51 -59.81
C MET A 1 -47.36 -14.04 -60.61
N ASP A 2 -46.11 -14.39 -60.40
CA ASP A 2 -45.39 -15.21 -59.41
C ASP A 2 -43.91 -14.81 -59.65
N LEU A 3 -43.20 -14.33 -58.63
CA LEU A 3 -42.28 -15.08 -57.76
C LEU A 3 -40.88 -15.36 -58.37
N LEU A 4 -39.88 -14.86 -57.64
CA LEU A 4 -38.52 -15.38 -57.37
C LEU A 4 -37.28 -14.63 -57.92
N SER A 5 -36.42 -14.29 -56.93
CA SER A 5 -35.00 -13.88 -56.94
C SER A 5 -34.73 -12.41 -57.32
N LEU A 6 -33.85 -11.63 -56.68
CA LEU A 6 -32.72 -11.92 -55.80
C LEU A 6 -32.36 -10.64 -54.99
N GLN A 7 -31.82 -10.83 -53.79
CA GLN A 7 -31.43 -9.82 -52.80
C GLN A 7 -30.28 -8.89 -53.26
N VAL A 8 -30.36 -7.59 -52.92
CA VAL A 8 -29.18 -6.75 -52.58
C VAL A 8 -29.54 -5.83 -51.40
N ARG A 9 -28.66 -5.84 -50.39
CA ARG A 9 -28.81 -5.21 -49.08
C ARG A 9 -28.70 -3.68 -49.15
N LEU A 10 -29.60 -3.00 -48.45
CA LEU A 10 -29.60 -1.57 -48.17
C LEU A 10 -28.50 -1.22 -47.16
N GLY A 11 -27.70 -0.21 -47.46
CA GLY A 11 -26.76 0.39 -46.52
C GLY A 11 -27.44 1.28 -45.50
N VAL A 12 -26.91 1.30 -44.28
CA VAL A 12 -27.09 2.39 -43.31
C VAL A 12 -25.74 2.64 -42.65
N LEU A 13 -25.05 3.67 -43.13
CA LEU A 13 -23.98 4.36 -42.42
C LEU A 13 -24.65 5.33 -41.45
N LEU A 14 -24.56 5.07 -40.16
CA LEU A 14 -24.86 6.03 -39.10
C LEU A 14 -23.55 6.35 -38.39
N SER A 15 -22.88 7.38 -38.92
CA SER A 15 -21.76 8.06 -38.29
C SER A 15 -22.25 8.85 -37.09
N CYS A 16 -22.06 8.32 -35.88
CA CYS A 16 -22.18 9.10 -34.66
C CYS A 16 -20.87 9.85 -34.39
N LEU A 17 -20.84 11.12 -34.78
CA LEU A 17 -19.90 12.11 -34.24
C LEU A 17 -20.16 12.26 -32.74
N TRP A 18 -19.23 11.80 -31.90
CA TRP A 18 -19.18 12.21 -30.50
C TRP A 18 -18.37 13.51 -30.40
N GLN A 19 -19.09 14.60 -30.14
CA GLN A 19 -18.54 15.89 -29.80
C GLN A 19 -17.96 15.85 -28.38
N MET A 20 -16.71 16.30 -28.27
CA MET A 20 -16.01 16.52 -27.01
C MET A 20 -16.70 17.62 -26.20
N CYS A 21 -17.26 17.26 -25.05
CA CYS A 21 -17.41 18.13 -23.90
C CYS A 21 -17.02 17.31 -22.66
N GLY A 22 -15.97 17.76 -21.97
CA GLY A 22 -15.50 17.18 -20.71
C GLY A 22 -16.53 17.37 -19.61
N GLY A 23 -17.38 16.37 -19.43
CA GLY A 23 -18.13 16.12 -18.21
C GLY A 23 -17.70 14.78 -17.67
N VAL A 24 -17.21 14.73 -16.43
CA VAL A 24 -16.99 13.45 -15.73
C VAL A 24 -18.37 12.84 -15.54
N ALA A 25 -18.68 11.80 -16.32
CA ALA A 25 -19.95 11.10 -16.22
C ALA A 25 -20.06 10.45 -14.83
N ILE A 26 -21.10 10.82 -14.10
CA ILE A 26 -21.53 10.12 -12.88
C ILE A 26 -21.90 8.69 -13.30
N GLY A 27 -21.21 7.69 -12.75
CA GLY A 27 -21.58 6.27 -12.94
C GLY A 27 -20.84 5.49 -14.04
N GLN A 28 -19.63 5.87 -14.45
CA GLN A 28 -18.78 4.92 -15.18
C GLN A 28 -18.35 3.77 -14.27
N GLU A 29 -18.54 2.53 -14.73
CA GLU A 29 -18.02 1.33 -14.08
C GLU A 29 -16.49 1.42 -13.94
N PRO A 30 -15.90 0.83 -12.89
CA PRO A 30 -14.48 0.93 -12.67
C PRO A 30 -13.75 0.18 -13.79
N ILE A 31 -12.66 0.76 -14.28
CA ILE A 31 -11.75 0.01 -15.16
C ILE A 31 -10.97 -0.94 -14.27
N ALA A 32 -10.91 -2.23 -14.60
CA ALA A 32 -10.13 -3.22 -13.88
C ALA A 32 -9.35 -4.11 -14.85
N GLU A 33 -8.02 -4.09 -14.76
CA GLU A 33 -7.12 -4.79 -15.66
C GLU A 33 -5.91 -5.39 -14.93
N LEU A 34 -5.33 -6.45 -15.48
CA LEU A 34 -4.05 -6.96 -15.01
C LEU A 34 -2.92 -6.12 -15.60
N ILE A 35 -1.95 -5.72 -14.78
CA ILE A 35 -0.76 -4.97 -15.23
C ILE A 35 0.11 -5.85 -16.15
N PHE A 36 0.13 -7.16 -15.89
CA PHE A 36 0.80 -8.17 -16.72
C PHE A 36 0.02 -9.50 -16.65
N PRO A 37 0.16 -10.41 -17.63
CA PRO A 37 -0.50 -11.71 -17.60
C PRO A 37 -0.20 -12.51 -16.32
N LEU A 38 -1.07 -13.46 -15.98
CA LEU A 38 -0.84 -14.33 -14.82
C LEU A 38 0.52 -15.02 -14.94
N HIS A 39 1.26 -14.99 -13.83
CA HIS A 39 2.64 -15.45 -13.77
C HIS A 39 2.77 -16.53 -12.68
N PRO A 40 3.57 -17.61 -12.90
CA PRO A 40 3.71 -18.70 -11.94
C PRO A 40 4.52 -18.31 -10.69
N GLN A 41 5.52 -17.44 -10.84
CA GLN A 41 6.29 -16.91 -9.70
C GLN A 41 5.42 -16.07 -8.76
N HIS A 42 5.90 -15.92 -7.52
CA HIS A 42 5.31 -14.99 -6.57
C HIS A 42 5.43 -13.55 -7.09
N ASN A 43 4.38 -12.76 -6.92
CA ASN A 43 4.31 -11.35 -7.32
C ASN A 43 3.54 -10.63 -6.22
N HIS A 44 4.12 -9.68 -5.48
CA HIS A 44 3.41 -9.16 -4.31
C HIS A 44 3.82 -7.73 -3.92
N ALA A 45 3.05 -7.16 -2.99
CA ALA A 45 3.24 -5.86 -2.35
C ALA A 45 3.48 -4.71 -3.33
N PRO A 46 2.46 -4.33 -4.13
CA PRO A 46 2.61 -3.29 -5.12
C PRO A 46 2.75 -1.89 -4.53
N GLY A 47 3.40 -1.01 -5.27
CA GLY A 47 3.40 0.44 -5.11
C GLY A 47 2.96 1.12 -6.42
N ILE A 48 2.46 2.36 -6.33
CA ILE A 48 2.08 3.17 -7.50
C ILE A 48 2.37 4.65 -7.24
N ALA A 49 2.79 5.38 -8.28
CA ALA A 49 2.95 6.83 -8.25
C ALA A 49 2.56 7.48 -9.58
N GLU A 50 2.11 8.73 -9.52
CA GLU A 50 1.88 9.58 -10.70
C GLU A 50 3.08 10.52 -10.90
N LEU A 51 3.68 10.47 -12.09
CA LEU A 51 4.76 11.37 -12.51
C LEU A 51 4.21 12.75 -12.91
N GLN A 52 5.08 13.76 -13.04
CA GLN A 52 4.66 15.13 -13.40
C GLN A 52 3.95 15.22 -14.76
N ASN A 53 4.30 14.35 -15.71
CA ASN A 53 3.68 14.28 -17.02
C ASN A 53 2.36 13.50 -17.05
N GLY A 54 1.84 13.06 -15.90
CA GLY A 54 0.62 12.26 -15.76
C GLY A 54 0.80 10.77 -16.04
N GLU A 55 2.01 10.31 -16.36
CA GLU A 55 2.31 8.87 -16.47
C GLU A 55 2.22 8.21 -15.09
N LEU A 56 1.66 7.01 -15.03
CA LEU A 56 1.73 6.18 -13.83
C LEU A 56 2.90 5.22 -13.92
N ILE A 57 3.56 5.00 -12.79
CA ILE A 57 4.52 3.93 -12.61
C ILE A 57 4.08 3.06 -11.44
N ALA A 58 4.07 1.75 -11.66
CA ALA A 58 3.79 0.75 -10.64
C ALA A 58 5.05 -0.07 -10.36
N SER A 59 5.14 -0.59 -9.15
CA SER A 59 6.20 -1.51 -8.70
C SER A 59 5.61 -2.70 -7.96
N TRP A 60 6.27 -3.85 -7.95
CA TRP A 60 5.98 -5.01 -7.10
C TRP A 60 7.25 -5.87 -7.00
N TYR A 61 7.36 -6.75 -6.01
CA TYR A 61 8.44 -7.74 -6.02
C TYR A 61 8.01 -9.04 -6.69
N ARG A 62 8.93 -9.73 -7.34
CA ARG A 62 8.71 -11.02 -8.00
C ARG A 62 9.89 -11.95 -7.79
N GLY A 63 9.60 -13.23 -7.54
CA GLY A 63 10.61 -14.31 -7.51
C GLY A 63 9.99 -15.66 -7.14
N SER A 64 10.83 -16.68 -6.99
CA SER A 64 10.41 -18.05 -6.65
C SER A 64 9.86 -18.19 -5.21
N GLY A 65 10.16 -17.22 -4.35
CA GLY A 65 9.65 -17.13 -2.99
C GLY A 65 9.45 -15.68 -2.54
N GLU A 66 9.56 -15.46 -1.23
CA GLU A 66 9.70 -14.13 -0.63
C GLU A 66 11.12 -14.00 -0.10
N ARG A 67 11.30 -13.55 1.15
CA ARG A 67 12.58 -13.51 1.84
C ARG A 67 13.43 -14.80 1.78
N THR A 68 12.85 -15.95 1.49
CA THR A 68 13.53 -17.25 1.49
C THR A 68 14.27 -17.60 0.20
N ALA A 69 14.15 -16.78 -0.85
CA ALA A 69 14.74 -17.06 -2.16
C ALA A 69 15.57 -15.87 -2.66
N ASP A 70 16.68 -16.17 -3.31
CA ASP A 70 17.67 -15.16 -3.72
C ASP A 70 17.40 -14.60 -5.14
N ASP A 71 16.30 -15.03 -5.78
CA ASP A 71 15.86 -14.58 -7.11
C ASP A 71 14.73 -13.54 -7.05
N VAL A 72 14.47 -12.97 -5.86
CA VAL A 72 13.40 -11.98 -5.67
C VAL A 72 13.93 -10.58 -5.96
N ALA A 73 13.34 -9.93 -6.95
CA ALA A 73 13.70 -8.58 -7.38
C ALA A 73 12.47 -7.66 -7.40
N VAL A 74 12.68 -6.35 -7.39
CA VAL A 74 11.61 -5.35 -7.60
C VAL A 74 11.45 -5.09 -9.09
N TRP A 75 10.25 -5.32 -9.59
CA TRP A 75 9.82 -5.07 -10.96
C TRP A 75 8.89 -3.87 -11.01
N GLY A 76 8.73 -3.29 -12.21
CA GLY A 76 7.77 -2.23 -12.46
C GLY A 76 7.23 -2.23 -13.89
N ALA A 77 6.20 -1.43 -14.09
CA ALA A 77 5.56 -1.17 -15.38
C ALA A 77 5.06 0.28 -15.41
N ARG A 78 4.80 0.81 -16.62
CA ARG A 78 4.30 2.17 -16.83
C ARG A 78 2.95 2.17 -17.52
N LEU A 79 2.10 3.13 -17.18
CA LEU A 79 0.88 3.45 -17.91
C LEU A 79 0.96 4.91 -18.38
N LYS A 80 1.17 5.11 -19.68
CA LYS A 80 1.24 6.44 -20.28
C LYS A 80 -0.13 7.13 -20.25
N PRO A 81 -0.18 8.47 -20.15
CA PRO A 81 -1.43 9.22 -20.25
C PRO A 81 -2.21 8.84 -21.51
N GLY A 82 -3.48 8.48 -21.36
CA GLY A 82 -4.36 8.08 -22.46
C GLY A 82 -4.12 6.67 -23.03
N SER A 83 -3.13 5.92 -22.51
CA SER A 83 -2.97 4.50 -22.84
C SER A 83 -4.06 3.66 -22.17
N THR A 84 -4.44 2.57 -22.83
CA THR A 84 -5.35 1.55 -22.29
C THR A 84 -4.61 0.26 -21.91
N ALA A 85 -3.28 0.29 -21.89
CA ALA A 85 -2.46 -0.86 -21.56
C ALA A 85 -1.16 -0.42 -20.88
N TRP A 86 -0.75 -1.22 -19.88
CA TRP A 86 0.54 -1.13 -19.22
C TRP A 86 1.67 -1.56 -20.16
N SER A 87 2.86 -1.01 -19.96
CA SER A 87 4.07 -1.46 -20.64
C SER A 87 4.45 -2.88 -20.22
N GLU A 88 5.33 -3.51 -21.00
CA GLU A 88 6.09 -4.67 -20.51
C GLU A 88 6.76 -4.37 -19.16
N SER A 89 6.88 -5.42 -18.34
CA SER A 89 7.52 -5.32 -17.02
C SER A 89 9.04 -5.15 -17.17
N PHE A 90 9.65 -4.34 -16.30
CA PHE A 90 11.10 -4.10 -16.26
C PHE A 90 11.63 -4.09 -14.83
N LEU A 91 12.94 -4.31 -14.66
CA LEU A 91 13.58 -4.29 -13.33
C LEU A 91 13.68 -2.85 -12.81
N LEU A 92 13.27 -2.66 -11.55
CA LEU A 92 13.44 -1.42 -10.79
C LEU A 92 14.60 -1.52 -9.79
N ALA A 93 14.76 -2.69 -9.15
CA ALA A 93 15.86 -3.00 -8.25
C ALA A 93 16.10 -4.52 -8.22
N ASP A 94 17.37 -4.90 -8.15
CA ASP A 94 17.84 -6.27 -8.02
C ASP A 94 19.22 -6.21 -7.35
N THR A 95 19.30 -6.70 -6.11
CA THR A 95 20.52 -6.81 -5.32
C THR A 95 21.08 -8.22 -5.53
N PRO A 96 22.19 -8.39 -6.26
CA PRO A 96 22.64 -9.71 -6.67
C PRO A 96 22.80 -10.68 -5.50
N GLY A 97 22.03 -11.78 -5.53
CA GLY A 97 22.06 -12.83 -4.53
C GLY A 97 21.30 -12.53 -3.24
N PHE A 98 20.49 -11.47 -3.19
CA PHE A 98 19.68 -11.11 -2.02
C PHE A 98 18.24 -10.79 -2.42
N PRO A 99 17.23 -11.22 -1.65
CA PRO A 99 15.84 -10.88 -1.94
C PRO A 99 15.55 -9.38 -1.74
N ASP A 100 15.04 -8.72 -2.77
CA ASP A 100 14.41 -7.40 -2.68
C ASP A 100 12.89 -7.54 -2.63
N CYS A 101 12.27 -7.15 -1.52
CA CYS A 101 10.85 -7.43 -1.27
C CYS A 101 9.98 -6.16 -1.36
N ASN A 102 9.13 -5.90 -0.35
CA ASN A 102 8.11 -4.87 -0.36
C ASN A 102 8.58 -3.55 -0.97
N THR A 103 7.75 -2.95 -1.81
CA THR A 103 8.09 -1.70 -2.47
C THR A 103 7.09 -0.61 -2.16
N ALA A 104 7.59 0.62 -2.04
CA ALA A 104 6.79 1.83 -1.94
C ALA A 104 7.33 2.89 -2.90
N LEU A 105 6.43 3.57 -3.59
CA LEU A 105 6.74 4.66 -4.51
C LEU A 105 6.18 5.98 -3.97
N MET A 106 6.89 7.08 -4.24
CA MET A 106 6.43 8.44 -3.99
C MET A 106 6.97 9.37 -5.06
N THR A 107 6.17 10.32 -5.51
CA THR A 107 6.65 11.50 -6.23
C THR A 107 6.55 12.71 -5.32
N ASP A 108 7.54 13.60 -5.39
CA ASP A 108 7.53 14.86 -4.65
C ASP A 108 7.10 16.05 -5.52
N ALA A 109 7.05 17.24 -4.91
CA ALA A 109 6.67 18.47 -5.59
C ALA A 109 7.66 18.89 -6.68
N GLU A 110 8.94 18.51 -6.56
CA GLU A 110 9.97 18.77 -7.57
C GLU A 110 9.89 17.80 -8.76
N GLY A 111 9.07 16.75 -8.67
CA GLY A 111 8.88 15.75 -9.72
C GLY A 111 9.86 14.59 -9.69
N ARG A 112 10.62 14.47 -8.60
CA ARG A 112 11.51 13.35 -8.38
C ARG A 112 10.69 12.12 -8.02
N LEU A 113 11.12 10.95 -8.47
CA LEU A 113 10.55 9.66 -8.10
C LEU A 113 11.43 8.99 -7.05
N PHE A 114 10.83 8.58 -5.95
CA PHE A 114 11.45 7.79 -4.89
C PHE A 114 10.96 6.35 -4.98
N LEU A 115 11.89 5.41 -4.85
CA LEU A 115 11.64 3.98 -4.66
C LEU A 115 12.24 3.53 -3.34
N PHE A 116 11.42 2.95 -2.46
CA PHE A 116 11.84 2.38 -1.18
C PHE A 116 11.59 0.88 -1.18
N TRP A 117 12.56 0.08 -0.74
CA TRP A 117 12.39 -1.36 -0.59
C TRP A 117 13.34 -1.93 0.47
N PRO A 118 13.07 -3.10 1.08
CA PRO A 118 14.03 -3.79 1.91
C PRO A 118 14.87 -4.77 1.08
N VAL A 119 16.17 -4.81 1.37
CA VAL A 119 17.07 -5.92 0.99
C VAL A 119 17.16 -6.85 2.17
N ILE A 120 16.85 -8.13 1.99
CA ILE A 120 16.94 -9.15 3.03
C ILE A 120 18.34 -9.76 3.05
N ILE A 121 19.02 -9.78 4.20
CA ILE A 121 20.45 -10.15 4.26
C ILE A 121 20.67 -11.63 4.60
N ALA A 122 19.83 -12.22 5.44
CA ALA A 122 19.98 -13.61 5.89
C ALA A 122 18.70 -14.42 5.73
N ASN A 123 17.97 -14.17 4.65
CA ASN A 123 16.68 -14.79 4.31
C ASN A 123 15.61 -14.74 5.43
N THR A 124 15.72 -13.80 6.36
CA THR A 124 14.80 -13.54 7.47
C THR A 124 14.39 -12.07 7.46
N TRP A 125 13.11 -11.76 7.66
CA TRP A 125 12.59 -10.40 7.59
C TRP A 125 13.32 -9.45 8.54
N GLU A 126 13.75 -9.99 9.68
CA GLU A 126 14.42 -9.27 10.76
C GLU A 126 15.83 -8.80 10.42
N THR A 127 16.42 -9.30 9.33
CA THR A 127 17.78 -8.95 8.91
C THR A 127 17.82 -7.94 7.79
N CYS A 128 16.67 -7.39 7.38
CA CYS A 128 16.65 -6.50 6.24
C CYS A 128 17.25 -5.11 6.53
N LEU A 129 17.66 -4.45 5.46
CA LEU A 129 18.00 -3.03 5.43
C LEU A 129 17.08 -2.30 4.44
N THR A 130 16.54 -1.16 4.85
CA THR A 130 15.76 -0.29 3.95
C THR A 130 16.68 0.40 2.95
N ARG A 131 16.36 0.30 1.67
CA ARG A 131 17.02 0.96 0.54
C ARG A 131 16.16 2.09 0.01
N LEU A 132 16.82 3.04 -0.64
CA LEU A 132 16.22 4.18 -1.32
C LEU A 132 16.91 4.39 -2.68
N ARG A 133 16.10 4.61 -3.71
CA ARG A 133 16.55 5.18 -4.99
C ARG A 133 15.76 6.45 -5.30
N VAL A 134 16.43 7.44 -5.88
CA VAL A 134 15.80 8.69 -6.33
C VAL A 134 16.16 8.96 -7.78
N SER A 135 15.16 9.26 -8.60
CA SER A 135 15.32 9.71 -9.98
C SER A 135 14.84 11.16 -10.09
N ASP A 136 15.70 12.04 -10.56
CA ASP A 136 15.37 13.46 -10.79
C ASP A 136 14.54 13.65 -12.07
N HIS A 137 14.65 12.70 -13.01
CA HIS A 137 13.98 12.72 -14.31
C HIS A 137 13.39 11.33 -14.62
N PRO A 138 12.28 10.94 -13.95
CA PRO A 138 11.78 9.56 -13.98
C PRO A 138 11.01 9.18 -15.25
N ALA A 139 10.64 10.15 -16.09
CA ALA A 139 9.90 9.91 -17.33
C ALA A 139 10.79 9.23 -18.39
N GLY A 140 10.20 8.34 -19.20
CA GLY A 140 10.93 7.66 -20.27
C GLY A 140 10.33 6.30 -20.64
N THR A 141 11.20 5.37 -21.02
CA THR A 141 10.83 3.97 -21.32
C THR A 141 11.59 3.04 -20.38
N GLY A 142 10.91 2.04 -19.82
CA GLY A 142 11.56 1.10 -18.89
C GLY A 142 11.91 1.73 -17.54
N ALA A 143 13.01 1.27 -16.93
CA ALA A 143 13.44 1.76 -15.62
C ALA A 143 13.82 3.25 -15.64
N PRO A 144 13.47 4.03 -14.59
CA PRO A 144 14.01 5.38 -14.42
C PRO A 144 15.53 5.42 -14.37
N ALA A 145 16.14 6.51 -14.82
CA ALA A 145 17.55 6.78 -14.54
C ALA A 145 17.69 7.20 -13.06
N TRP A 146 18.41 6.42 -12.26
CA TRP A 146 18.57 6.68 -10.83
C TRP A 146 19.78 7.60 -10.57
N ASN A 147 19.54 8.72 -9.89
CA ASN A 147 20.55 9.71 -9.51
C ASN A 147 21.14 9.42 -8.12
N ARG A 148 20.35 8.79 -7.24
CA ARG A 148 20.76 8.35 -5.90
C ARG A 148 20.36 6.90 -5.68
N ASP A 149 21.22 6.16 -4.97
CA ASP A 149 21.00 4.77 -4.56
C ASP A 149 21.69 4.53 -3.21
N GLU A 150 20.91 4.41 -2.14
CA GLU A 150 21.38 4.55 -0.76
C GLU A 150 20.72 3.50 0.17
N THR A 151 21.36 3.25 1.32
CA THR A 151 20.73 2.54 2.44
C THR A 151 20.27 3.54 3.48
N ILE A 152 19.02 3.45 3.91
CA ILE A 152 18.52 4.16 5.10
C ILE A 152 18.89 3.35 6.34
N LEU A 153 19.94 3.80 7.04
CA LEU A 153 20.33 3.23 8.33
C LEU A 153 19.51 3.87 9.45
N LEU A 154 18.31 3.34 9.67
CA LEU A 154 17.43 3.83 10.71
C LEU A 154 17.96 3.49 12.11
N LYS A 155 18.00 4.50 12.99
CA LYS A 155 18.52 4.36 14.35
C LYS A 155 17.49 4.93 15.34
N PRO A 156 16.51 4.12 15.79
CA PRO A 156 15.66 4.53 16.90
C PRO A 156 16.47 4.67 18.19
N ASP A 157 15.98 5.53 19.09
CA ASP A 157 16.39 5.51 20.49
C ASP A 157 15.98 4.18 21.12
N ASP A 158 16.65 3.79 22.21
CA ASP A 158 16.27 2.59 22.94
C ASP A 158 14.83 2.68 23.46
N PHE A 159 13.99 1.79 22.96
CA PHE A 159 12.57 1.70 23.29
C PHE A 159 12.22 0.43 24.06
N SER A 160 13.21 -0.36 24.47
CA SER A 160 13.02 -1.69 25.08
C SER A 160 12.16 -1.66 26.34
N ALA A 161 12.50 -0.79 27.31
CA ALA A 161 11.79 -0.69 28.58
C ALA A 161 10.30 -0.34 28.40
N GLU A 162 10.03 0.64 27.54
CA GLU A 162 8.67 1.09 27.26
C GLU A 162 7.88 0.04 26.45
N ALA A 163 8.50 -0.60 25.46
CA ALA A 163 7.87 -1.69 24.71
C ALA A 163 7.50 -2.88 25.59
N ILE A 164 8.39 -3.29 26.51
CA ILE A 164 8.10 -4.34 27.49
C ILE A 164 6.93 -3.94 28.38
N ARG A 165 6.94 -2.70 28.90
CA ARG A 165 5.86 -2.18 29.75
C ARG A 165 4.50 -2.22 29.04
N VAL A 166 4.41 -1.71 27.82
CA VAL A 166 3.17 -1.69 27.03
C VAL A 166 2.73 -3.10 26.66
N LEU A 167 3.66 -3.99 26.31
CA LEU A 167 3.37 -5.39 26.02
C LEU A 167 2.80 -6.10 27.26
N ASP A 168 3.41 -5.96 28.43
CA ASP A 168 2.94 -6.56 29.69
C ASP A 168 1.53 -6.08 30.06
N GLN A 169 1.28 -4.78 29.94
CA GLN A 169 -0.05 -4.20 30.15
C GLN A 169 -1.09 -4.78 29.20
N THR A 170 -0.71 -5.00 27.93
CA THR A 170 -1.60 -5.58 26.92
C THR A 170 -1.89 -7.04 27.23
N LEU A 171 -0.87 -7.84 27.51
CA LEU A 171 -1.02 -9.28 27.80
C LEU A 171 -1.86 -9.54 29.06
N ALA A 172 -1.77 -8.67 30.07
CA ALA A 172 -2.57 -8.77 31.28
C ALA A 172 -4.09 -8.61 31.03
N LEU A 173 -4.49 -8.00 29.92
CA LEU A 173 -5.88 -7.78 29.56
C LEU A 173 -6.43 -8.84 28.59
N LEU A 174 -5.57 -9.70 28.04
CA LEU A 174 -5.96 -10.70 27.05
C LEU A 174 -6.30 -12.04 27.68
N PRO A 175 -7.20 -12.82 27.05
CA PRO A 175 -7.31 -14.24 27.36
C PRO A 175 -5.99 -14.96 27.03
N ALA A 176 -5.85 -16.19 27.54
CA ALA A 176 -4.70 -17.03 27.24
C ALA A 176 -4.52 -17.19 25.72
N LEU A 177 -3.32 -16.86 25.24
CA LEU A 177 -2.98 -16.91 23.82
C LEU A 177 -2.47 -18.31 23.42
N PRO A 178 -2.63 -18.71 22.15
CA PRO A 178 -2.06 -19.95 21.64
C PRO A 178 -0.53 -20.02 21.87
N PRO A 179 0.03 -21.22 22.14
CA PRO A 179 1.47 -21.38 22.42
C PRO A 179 2.39 -20.78 21.35
N GLN A 180 2.02 -20.89 20.08
CA GLN A 180 2.80 -20.34 18.96
C GLN A 180 2.86 -18.82 19.01
N LYS A 181 1.76 -18.16 19.40
CA LYS A 181 1.71 -16.71 19.56
C LYS A 181 2.57 -16.27 20.74
N MET A 182 2.49 -16.99 21.87
CA MET A 182 3.34 -16.73 23.04
C MET A 182 4.83 -16.93 22.74
N ALA A 183 5.20 -17.93 21.93
CA ALA A 183 6.58 -18.13 21.52
C ALA A 183 7.14 -16.94 20.73
N SER A 184 6.39 -16.43 19.75
CA SER A 184 6.77 -15.22 18.99
C SER A 184 6.90 -13.97 19.87
N ILE A 185 6.00 -13.81 20.85
CA ILE A 185 6.06 -12.70 21.82
C ILE A 185 7.32 -12.81 22.70
N ASN A 186 7.66 -14.01 23.16
CA ASN A 186 8.85 -14.23 23.99
C ASN A 186 10.14 -13.97 23.21
N GLU A 187 10.20 -14.39 21.95
CA GLU A 187 11.33 -14.10 21.07
C GLU A 187 11.48 -12.59 20.83
N ALA A 188 10.38 -11.89 20.54
CA ALA A 188 10.40 -10.42 20.43
C ALA A 188 10.92 -9.76 21.71
N ARG A 189 10.49 -10.25 22.89
CA ARG A 189 10.95 -9.74 24.19
C ARG A 189 12.45 -9.93 24.41
N GLU A 190 12.99 -11.10 24.08
CA GLU A 190 14.42 -11.39 24.21
C GLU A 190 15.24 -10.44 23.32
N ARG A 191 14.78 -10.23 22.08
CA ARG A 191 15.45 -9.39 21.09
C ARG A 191 15.39 -7.89 21.44
N LEU A 192 14.36 -7.41 22.15
CA LEU A 192 14.21 -5.98 22.48
C LEU A 192 15.43 -5.42 23.22
N SER A 193 16.04 -6.20 24.10
CA SER A 193 17.24 -5.78 24.86
C SER A 193 18.51 -5.69 24.01
N GLN A 194 18.49 -6.22 22.78
CA GLN A 194 19.65 -6.32 21.93
C GLN A 194 19.63 -5.24 20.86
N LYS A 195 20.64 -4.37 20.92
CA LYS A 195 20.77 -3.18 20.05
C LYS A 195 20.77 -3.48 18.54
N VAL A 196 21.22 -4.67 18.13
CA VAL A 196 21.21 -5.07 16.71
C VAL A 196 19.80 -5.21 16.17
N TRP A 197 18.89 -5.82 16.95
CA TRP A 197 17.50 -6.05 16.55
C TRP A 197 16.66 -4.78 16.56
N GLN A 198 17.04 -3.77 17.34
CA GLN A 198 16.40 -2.45 17.25
C GLN A 198 16.78 -1.67 15.97
N ARG A 199 17.83 -2.10 15.24
CA ARG A 199 18.39 -1.37 14.09
C ARG A 199 18.18 -2.07 12.74
N LEU A 200 17.88 -3.36 12.75
CA LEU A 200 17.60 -4.15 11.55
C LEU A 200 16.10 -4.44 11.43
N GLY A 201 15.66 -4.93 10.28
CA GLY A 201 14.32 -5.48 10.13
C GLY A 201 13.23 -4.44 9.93
N TRP A 202 13.58 -3.18 9.64
CA TRP A 202 12.64 -2.12 9.30
C TRP A 202 12.37 -2.11 7.79
N GLN A 203 11.10 -2.18 7.43
CA GLN A 203 10.66 -2.42 6.05
C GLN A 203 9.57 -1.44 5.62
N PRO A 204 9.66 -0.88 4.39
CA PRO A 204 8.54 -0.15 3.81
C PRO A 204 7.44 -1.12 3.36
N ARG A 205 6.24 -0.56 3.15
CA ARG A 205 5.13 -1.24 2.48
C ARG A 205 4.16 -0.24 1.87
N CYS A 206 3.76 0.76 2.65
CA CYS A 206 2.89 1.83 2.18
C CYS A 206 3.74 3.00 1.67
N LYS A 207 3.17 3.79 0.75
CA LYS A 207 3.79 5.02 0.27
C LYS A 207 4.03 6.01 1.43
N PRO A 208 5.13 6.78 1.40
CA PRO A 208 5.31 7.91 2.30
C PRO A 208 4.17 8.94 2.21
N THR A 209 4.01 9.70 3.28
CA THR A 209 3.10 10.85 3.34
C THR A 209 3.91 12.13 3.51
N VAL A 210 3.69 13.10 2.61
CA VAL A 210 4.21 14.45 2.77
C VAL A 210 3.18 15.26 3.56
N LEU A 211 3.56 15.73 4.74
CA LEU A 211 2.71 16.53 5.61
C LEU A 211 2.62 17.97 5.10
N SER A 212 1.63 18.72 5.59
CA SER A 212 1.48 20.15 5.30
C SER A 212 2.72 21.00 5.65
N SER A 213 3.54 20.56 6.61
CA SER A 213 4.82 21.21 6.97
C SER A 213 5.95 20.99 5.96
N GLY A 214 5.78 20.07 5.00
CA GLY A 214 6.82 19.61 4.09
C GLY A 214 7.63 18.41 4.60
N ARG A 215 7.44 18.01 5.88
CA ARG A 215 8.01 16.79 6.43
C ARG A 215 7.50 15.56 5.68
N ILE A 216 8.41 14.61 5.43
CA ILE A 216 8.07 13.31 4.83
C ILE A 216 8.08 12.25 5.94
N LEU A 217 6.97 11.53 6.06
CA LEU A 217 6.85 10.33 6.88
C LEU A 217 6.91 9.10 5.97
N LEU A 218 8.01 8.35 6.03
CA LEU A 218 8.10 7.01 5.45
C LEU A 218 7.65 5.98 6.50
N PRO A 219 6.46 5.38 6.35
CA PRO A 219 5.98 4.34 7.25
C PRO A 219 6.81 3.07 7.10
N LEU A 220 7.35 2.60 8.22
CA LEU A 220 8.09 1.34 8.31
C LEU A 220 7.47 0.43 9.36
N TYR A 221 7.75 -0.86 9.24
CA TYR A 221 7.35 -1.86 10.22
C TYR A 221 8.43 -2.92 10.39
N THR A 222 8.31 -3.74 11.44
CA THR A 222 9.22 -4.85 11.70
C THR A 222 8.48 -6.11 12.12
N ASP A 223 8.86 -7.23 11.54
CA ASP A 223 8.44 -8.56 11.97
C ASP A 223 9.18 -9.00 13.25
N THR A 224 10.31 -8.39 13.58
CA THR A 224 11.11 -8.69 14.79
C THR A 224 10.34 -8.47 16.08
N PHE A 225 9.58 -7.37 16.13
CA PHE A 225 8.78 -6.98 17.31
C PHE A 225 7.29 -6.94 17.01
N SER A 226 6.88 -7.11 15.74
CA SER A 226 5.51 -6.86 15.26
C SER A 226 5.03 -5.44 15.61
N LEU A 227 5.84 -4.44 15.30
CA LEU A 227 5.59 -3.02 15.58
C LEU A 227 5.81 -2.16 14.34
N SER A 228 5.37 -0.90 14.42
CA SER A 228 5.56 0.10 13.38
C SER A 228 6.44 1.27 13.84
N ILE A 229 7.04 2.01 12.91
CA ILE A 229 7.82 3.23 13.16
C ILE A 229 7.75 4.16 11.95
N MET A 230 8.08 5.43 12.12
CA MET A 230 8.30 6.36 11.02
C MET A 230 9.80 6.61 10.83
N ALA A 231 10.29 6.48 9.59
CA ALA A 231 11.48 7.20 9.16
C ALA A 231 11.03 8.59 8.69
N ILE A 232 11.65 9.63 9.25
CA ILE A 232 11.23 11.02 9.10
C ILE A 232 12.31 11.79 8.36
N SER A 233 11.92 12.59 7.36
CA SER A 233 12.81 13.50 6.65
C SER A 233 12.24 14.91 6.63
N ASP A 234 13.07 15.88 7.01
CA ASP A 234 12.75 17.33 7.03
C ASP A 234 13.50 18.10 5.93
N ASP A 235 14.18 17.39 5.01
CA ASP A 235 15.08 17.99 4.00
C ASP A 235 14.83 17.44 2.58
N GLY A 236 13.60 17.02 2.30
CA GLY A 236 13.18 16.51 0.99
C GLY A 236 13.76 15.12 0.67
N GLY A 237 13.87 14.26 1.69
CA GLY A 237 14.34 12.89 1.55
C GLY A 237 15.85 12.78 1.36
N ARG A 238 16.63 13.79 1.77
CA ARG A 238 18.11 13.72 1.73
C ARG A 238 18.63 12.94 2.93
N THR A 239 18.12 13.24 4.12
CA THR A 239 18.45 12.52 5.36
C THR A 239 17.18 12.03 6.06
N TRP A 240 17.35 11.00 6.89
CA TRP A 240 16.27 10.32 7.59
C TRP A 240 16.65 10.08 9.06
N PHE A 241 15.73 10.34 9.98
CA PHE A 241 15.85 9.97 11.38
C PHE A 241 14.63 9.16 11.85
N ALA A 242 14.76 8.47 12.97
CA ALA A 242 13.70 7.62 13.50
C ALA A 242 12.77 8.41 14.43
N GLY A 243 11.46 8.30 14.23
CA GLY A 243 10.47 8.62 15.26
C GLY A 243 10.47 7.58 16.39
N LYS A 244 9.58 7.72 17.37
CA LYS A 244 9.32 6.68 18.36
C LYS A 244 8.45 5.58 17.75
N PRO A 245 8.70 4.29 18.05
CA PRO A 245 7.86 3.21 17.58
C PRO A 245 6.41 3.31 18.06
N LEU A 246 5.47 2.89 17.22
CA LEU A 246 4.06 2.72 17.57
C LEU A 246 3.94 1.42 18.37
N LEU A 247 3.86 1.54 19.70
CA LEU A 247 3.87 0.40 20.60
C LEU A 247 2.49 -0.27 20.67
N GLY A 248 2.35 -1.37 19.95
CA GLY A 248 1.20 -2.25 19.99
C GLY A 248 1.51 -3.53 19.21
N PHE A 249 1.80 -4.63 19.92
CA PHE A 249 2.19 -5.89 19.29
C PHE A 249 1.14 -6.34 18.27
N GLY A 250 1.59 -6.56 17.03
CA GLY A 250 0.74 -6.94 15.91
C GLY A 250 0.28 -5.76 15.05
N ALA A 251 0.52 -4.51 15.44
CA ALA A 251 0.16 -3.34 14.64
C ALA A 251 1.33 -2.98 13.69
N ILE A 252 1.24 -3.46 12.46
CA ILE A 252 2.31 -3.36 11.45
C ILE A 252 1.82 -2.72 10.16
N GLN A 253 2.75 -2.43 9.25
CA GLN A 253 2.47 -1.95 7.88
C GLN A 253 1.55 -0.71 7.85
N PRO A 254 1.95 0.41 8.50
CA PRO A 254 1.08 1.57 8.61
C PRO A 254 0.91 2.28 7.26
N THR A 255 -0.29 2.75 6.98
CA THR A 255 -0.55 3.87 6.06
C THR A 255 -0.88 5.10 6.89
N VAL A 256 -0.43 6.28 6.47
CA VAL A 256 -0.46 7.50 7.28
C VAL A 256 -1.29 8.57 6.58
N LEU A 257 -2.16 9.25 7.31
CA LEU A 257 -3.01 10.32 6.81
C LEU A 257 -2.99 11.50 7.79
N GLN A 258 -2.99 12.73 7.27
CA GLN A 258 -3.02 13.95 8.09
C GLN A 258 -4.42 14.56 8.09
N ARG A 259 -4.96 14.86 9.28
CA ARG A 259 -6.20 15.61 9.47
C ARG A 259 -6.04 17.08 9.11
N SER A 260 -7.15 17.79 9.00
CA SER A 260 -7.17 19.23 8.74
C SER A 260 -6.60 20.05 9.90
N ASP A 261 -6.68 19.55 11.13
CA ASP A 261 -6.09 20.17 12.32
C ASP A 261 -4.58 19.91 12.48
N GLY A 262 -3.97 19.18 11.55
CA GLY A 262 -2.55 18.81 11.57
C GLY A 262 -2.25 17.48 12.28
N THR A 263 -3.21 16.91 13.02
CA THR A 263 -3.06 15.59 13.66
C THR A 263 -2.77 14.52 12.62
N VAL A 264 -1.77 13.68 12.86
CA VAL A 264 -1.40 12.57 11.99
C VAL A 264 -2.00 11.27 12.53
N VAL A 265 -2.58 10.45 11.66
CA VAL A 265 -3.19 9.17 12.00
C VAL A 265 -2.55 8.06 11.19
N ALA A 266 -2.07 7.02 11.86
CA ALA A 266 -1.57 5.80 11.23
C ALA A 266 -2.64 4.71 11.32
N TRP A 267 -2.97 4.09 10.19
CA TRP A 267 -3.83 2.91 10.09
C TRP A 267 -2.98 1.69 9.76
N MET A 268 -3.10 0.62 10.52
CA MET A 268 -2.17 -0.50 10.53
C MET A 268 -2.90 -1.83 10.30
N ARG A 269 -2.22 -2.71 9.57
CA ARG A 269 -2.58 -4.12 9.48
C ARG A 269 -2.55 -4.75 10.87
N GLU A 270 -3.49 -5.66 11.09
CA GLU A 270 -3.52 -6.53 12.26
C GLU A 270 -2.64 -7.76 12.05
N ASN A 271 -1.76 -8.10 13.00
CA ASN A 271 -0.95 -9.32 12.97
C ASN A 271 -0.86 -9.97 14.36
N GLY A 272 -1.57 -9.41 15.34
CA GLY A 272 -1.61 -9.82 16.73
C GLY A 272 -2.77 -10.79 16.97
N PHE A 273 -3.84 -10.26 17.53
CA PHE A 273 -4.98 -10.98 18.12
C PHE A 273 -6.32 -10.22 18.06
N THR A 274 -6.41 -9.04 17.42
CA THR A 274 -7.66 -8.24 17.48
C THR A 274 -8.62 -8.50 16.34
N GLY A 275 -8.14 -9.01 15.20
CA GLY A 275 -8.92 -9.23 13.99
C GLY A 275 -9.42 -7.96 13.30
N HIS A 276 -8.92 -6.78 13.67
CA HIS A 276 -9.40 -5.49 13.17
C HIS A 276 -8.24 -4.54 12.86
N VAL A 277 -8.43 -3.66 11.88
CA VAL A 277 -7.47 -2.60 11.55
C VAL A 277 -7.17 -1.81 12.83
N ARG A 278 -5.88 -1.59 13.08
CA ARG A 278 -5.37 -0.87 14.26
C ARG A 278 -5.08 0.57 13.87
N TYR A 279 -5.15 1.51 14.81
CA TYR A 279 -4.76 2.88 14.54
C TYR A 279 -4.09 3.57 15.73
N ALA A 280 -3.33 4.62 15.46
CA ALA A 280 -2.75 5.50 16.46
C ALA A 280 -2.69 6.93 15.93
N GLU A 281 -2.66 7.90 16.84
CA GLU A 281 -2.61 9.33 16.50
C GLU A 281 -1.31 9.96 17.00
N SER A 282 -0.83 10.96 16.28
CA SER A 282 0.35 11.77 16.61
C SER A 282 -0.02 13.25 16.48
N SER A 283 0.32 14.03 17.50
CA SER A 283 0.13 15.48 17.56
C SER A 283 1.41 16.27 17.30
N ASP A 284 2.52 15.59 16.97
CA ASP A 284 3.85 16.15 16.75
C ASP A 284 4.48 15.69 15.44
N GLU A 285 3.62 15.55 14.42
CA GLU A 285 4.03 15.21 13.05
C GLU A 285 4.81 13.90 12.94
N GLY A 286 4.31 12.85 13.60
CA GLY A 286 4.81 11.47 13.50
C GLY A 286 6.03 11.15 14.37
N VAL A 287 6.50 12.09 15.19
CA VAL A 287 7.66 11.88 16.09
C VAL A 287 7.29 10.97 17.25
N THR A 288 6.16 11.23 17.91
CA THR A 288 5.60 10.38 18.96
C THR A 288 4.16 9.99 18.65
N TRP A 289 3.70 8.92 19.28
CA TRP A 289 2.39 8.35 19.01
C TRP A 289 1.66 8.06 20.32
N GLY A 290 0.35 8.30 20.30
CA GLY A 290 -0.56 7.85 21.34
C GLY A 290 -0.72 6.32 21.37
N PRO A 291 -1.60 5.79 22.22
CA PRO A 291 -1.84 4.36 22.31
C PRO A 291 -2.34 3.79 20.97
N VAL A 292 -1.95 2.55 20.67
CA VAL A 292 -2.48 1.82 19.51
C VAL A 292 -3.87 1.26 19.87
N LEU A 293 -4.89 1.74 19.17
CA LEU A 293 -6.30 1.41 19.37
C LEU A 293 -6.82 0.44 18.29
N VAL A 294 -8.00 -0.13 18.55
CA VAL A 294 -8.73 -1.03 17.65
C VAL A 294 -9.82 -0.23 16.94
N SER A 295 -9.92 -0.35 15.62
CA SER A 295 -11.04 0.22 14.85
C SER A 295 -12.19 -0.78 14.70
N GLY A 296 -13.33 -0.32 14.16
CA GLY A 296 -14.44 -1.21 13.77
C GLY A 296 -14.24 -1.94 12.43
N LEU A 297 -13.13 -1.70 11.72
CA LEU A 297 -12.89 -2.34 10.42
C LEU A 297 -12.26 -3.72 10.61
N PRO A 298 -12.88 -4.82 10.14
CA PRO A 298 -12.27 -6.14 10.23
C PRO A 298 -10.97 -6.20 9.40
N ASN A 299 -10.02 -7.03 9.82
CA ASN A 299 -8.79 -7.25 9.09
C ASN A 299 -8.27 -8.69 9.30
N PRO A 300 -8.12 -9.49 8.24
CA PRO A 300 -7.73 -10.90 8.30
C PRO A 300 -6.20 -11.07 8.38
N GLY A 301 -5.51 -10.06 8.90
CA GLY A 301 -4.08 -9.88 8.81
C GLY A 301 -3.55 -9.66 7.40
N SER A 302 -4.12 -8.67 6.72
CA SER A 302 -3.73 -8.24 5.38
C SER A 302 -3.45 -6.73 5.36
N GLY A 303 -2.56 -6.30 4.45
CA GLY A 303 -2.16 -4.91 4.32
C GLY A 303 -3.33 -3.96 4.04
N VAL A 304 -3.24 -2.73 4.54
CA VAL A 304 -4.19 -1.63 4.33
C VAL A 304 -3.43 -0.46 3.74
N ASP A 305 -3.99 0.24 2.74
CA ASP A 305 -3.47 1.53 2.29
C ASP A 305 -4.58 2.55 2.18
N GLY A 306 -4.21 3.83 2.28
CA GLY A 306 -5.13 4.94 2.34
C GLY A 306 -4.65 6.17 1.62
N VAL A 307 -5.56 7.07 1.30
CA VAL A 307 -5.24 8.38 0.75
C VAL A 307 -6.24 9.41 1.23
N ARG A 308 -5.75 10.63 1.51
CA ARG A 308 -6.59 11.80 1.69
C ARG A 308 -6.87 12.38 0.31
N LEU A 309 -8.13 12.35 -0.10
CA LEU A 309 -8.57 12.82 -1.40
C LEU A 309 -8.50 14.35 -1.48
N GLN A 310 -8.50 14.89 -2.70
CA GLN A 310 -8.57 16.32 -2.99
C GLN A 310 -9.82 16.98 -2.38
N SER A 311 -10.91 16.22 -2.19
CA SER A 311 -12.12 16.67 -1.49
C SER A 311 -11.92 16.84 0.03
N GLY A 312 -10.78 16.41 0.58
CA GLY A 312 -10.50 16.35 2.00
C GLY A 312 -10.95 15.05 2.67
N ARG A 313 -11.79 14.25 1.99
CA ARG A 313 -12.29 12.95 2.48
C ARG A 313 -11.19 11.90 2.49
N TRP A 314 -11.35 10.89 3.34
CA TRP A 314 -10.37 9.82 3.51
C TRP A 314 -10.87 8.54 2.88
N LEU A 315 -9.99 7.86 2.16
CA LEU A 315 -10.26 6.57 1.55
C LEU A 315 -9.30 5.54 2.11
N LEU A 316 -9.80 4.37 2.52
CA LEU A 316 -9.01 3.19 2.83
C LEU A 316 -9.38 2.03 1.90
N VAL A 317 -8.37 1.28 1.48
CA VAL A 317 -8.52 0.00 0.79
C VAL A 317 -8.05 -1.11 1.74
N HIS A 318 -8.93 -2.06 2.04
CA HIS A 318 -8.71 -3.10 3.04
C HIS A 318 -9.49 -4.37 2.73
N ASN A 319 -9.07 -5.49 3.33
CA ASN A 319 -9.84 -6.73 3.24
C ASN A 319 -10.97 -6.74 4.29
N ASP A 320 -12.22 -6.65 3.82
CA ASP A 320 -13.44 -6.54 4.63
C ASP A 320 -13.94 -7.91 5.14
N ALA A 321 -13.07 -8.61 5.87
CA ALA A 321 -13.38 -9.91 6.45
C ALA A 321 -12.53 -10.19 7.70
N ALA A 322 -13.05 -10.97 8.63
CA ALA A 322 -12.28 -11.43 9.80
C ALA A 322 -11.22 -12.48 9.42
N GLU A 323 -11.51 -13.28 8.39
CA GLU A 323 -10.63 -14.32 7.85
C GLU A 323 -10.67 -14.32 6.33
N GLY A 324 -9.60 -14.81 5.71
CA GLY A 324 -9.48 -14.91 4.26
C GLY A 324 -9.17 -13.57 3.58
N ARG A 325 -8.64 -13.62 2.35
CA ARG A 325 -8.18 -12.45 1.60
C ARG A 325 -8.88 -12.28 0.25
N GLY A 326 -10.04 -12.94 0.05
CA GLY A 326 -10.81 -12.90 -1.20
C GLY A 326 -11.67 -11.64 -1.38
N ARG A 327 -12.06 -11.00 -0.26
CA ARG A 327 -12.88 -9.78 -0.25
C ARG A 327 -12.01 -8.55 -0.07
N LEU A 328 -11.89 -7.72 -1.11
CA LEU A 328 -11.16 -6.45 -1.08
C LEU A 328 -12.15 -5.30 -1.24
N ALA A 329 -12.15 -4.37 -0.29
CA ALA A 329 -13.09 -3.27 -0.22
C ALA A 329 -12.38 -1.91 -0.26
N VAL A 330 -13.12 -0.91 -0.71
CA VAL A 330 -12.80 0.51 -0.58
C VAL A 330 -13.83 1.12 0.35
N SER A 331 -13.36 1.79 1.40
CA SER A 331 -14.17 2.51 2.37
C SER A 331 -13.86 4.00 2.30
N LEU A 332 -14.91 4.83 2.32
CA LEU A 332 -14.81 6.29 2.27
C LEU A 332 -15.37 6.91 3.56
N SER A 333 -14.63 7.86 4.11
CA SER A 333 -14.95 8.63 5.31
C SER A 333 -15.07 10.12 4.98
N ASP A 334 -16.16 10.75 5.44
CA ASP A 334 -16.40 12.20 5.39
C ASP A 334 -16.07 12.92 6.72
N ASP A 335 -15.50 12.21 7.69
CA ASP A 335 -15.20 12.72 9.04
C ASP A 335 -13.76 12.41 9.52
N GLU A 336 -12.84 12.28 8.57
CA GLU A 336 -11.39 12.07 8.76
C GLU A 336 -11.07 10.76 9.50
N GLY A 337 -11.74 9.69 9.06
CA GLY A 337 -11.51 8.32 9.50
C GLY A 337 -12.21 7.94 10.80
N ARG A 338 -13.09 8.78 11.36
CA ARG A 338 -13.87 8.43 12.56
C ARG A 338 -14.96 7.42 12.23
N THR A 339 -15.62 7.57 11.08
CA THR A 339 -16.61 6.63 10.54
C THR A 339 -16.39 6.39 9.05
N TRP A 340 -16.83 5.22 8.56
CA TRP A 340 -16.64 4.76 7.18
C TRP A 340 -18.00 4.57 6.50
N LYS A 341 -18.61 5.69 6.12
CA LYS A 341 -20.01 5.78 5.69
C LYS A 341 -20.30 5.06 4.38
N TRP A 342 -19.38 5.07 3.42
CA TRP A 342 -19.54 4.34 2.16
C TRP A 342 -18.52 3.21 2.07
N LYS A 343 -18.96 2.08 1.51
CA LYS A 343 -18.12 0.91 1.27
C LYS A 343 -18.54 0.22 -0.04
N ARG A 344 -17.57 -0.11 -0.88
CA ARG A 344 -17.79 -0.89 -2.11
C ARG A 344 -16.70 -1.94 -2.27
N LEU A 345 -17.06 -3.11 -2.78
CA LEU A 345 -16.09 -4.17 -3.07
C LEU A 345 -15.42 -3.90 -4.41
N LEU A 346 -14.09 -4.05 -4.44
CA LEU A 346 -13.32 -4.19 -5.68
C LEU A 346 -13.28 -5.66 -6.10
N GLU A 347 -13.24 -6.57 -5.13
CA GLU A 347 -13.15 -8.01 -5.35
C GLU A 347 -14.00 -8.74 -4.32
N ASP A 348 -14.65 -9.82 -4.77
CA ASP A 348 -15.38 -10.78 -3.94
C ASP A 348 -15.13 -12.19 -4.48
N LEU A 349 -13.90 -12.66 -4.25
CA LEU A 349 -13.42 -13.94 -4.79
C LEU A 349 -13.85 -15.10 -3.89
N ALA A 350 -14.55 -16.08 -4.46
CA ALA A 350 -14.84 -17.35 -3.79
C ALA A 350 -13.58 -18.18 -3.56
N GLU A 351 -12.65 -18.15 -4.51
CA GLU A 351 -11.34 -18.80 -4.44
C GLU A 351 -10.23 -17.81 -4.82
N GLY A 352 -9.08 -17.90 -4.15
CA GLY A 352 -7.96 -16.99 -4.37
C GLY A 352 -7.93 -15.82 -3.40
N SER A 353 -7.15 -14.79 -3.73
CA SER A 353 -6.99 -13.61 -2.89
C SER A 353 -6.71 -12.33 -3.68
N ALA A 354 -7.26 -11.23 -3.18
CA ALA A 354 -7.02 -9.87 -3.64
C ALA A 354 -6.66 -9.02 -2.42
N HIS A 355 -5.42 -8.56 -2.35
CA HIS A 355 -4.86 -8.06 -1.10
C HIS A 355 -3.62 -7.20 -1.29
N TYR A 356 -3.16 -6.62 -0.19
CA TYR A 356 -2.02 -5.72 -0.16
C TYR A 356 -2.18 -4.58 -1.19
N PRO A 357 -3.24 -3.76 -1.05
CA PRO A 357 -3.47 -2.65 -1.97
C PRO A 357 -2.45 -1.53 -1.77
N CYS A 358 -2.14 -0.80 -2.83
CA CYS A 358 -1.68 0.58 -2.77
C CYS A 358 -2.67 1.47 -3.52
N VAL A 359 -2.85 2.70 -3.05
CA VAL A 359 -3.83 3.64 -3.62
C VAL A 359 -3.27 5.05 -3.73
N ILE A 360 -3.56 5.73 -4.83
CA ILE A 360 -3.33 7.16 -5.02
C ILE A 360 -4.57 7.81 -5.65
N GLN A 361 -4.71 9.12 -5.48
CA GLN A 361 -5.57 9.93 -6.33
C GLN A 361 -4.71 10.75 -7.27
N THR A 362 -4.95 10.63 -8.57
CA THR A 362 -4.21 11.37 -9.60
C THR A 362 -4.72 12.81 -9.70
N ARG A 363 -3.93 13.70 -10.31
CA ARG A 363 -4.26 15.13 -10.46
C ARG A 363 -5.58 15.39 -11.19
N ASP A 364 -6.00 14.48 -12.07
CA ASP A 364 -7.30 14.53 -12.76
C ASP A 364 -8.50 14.09 -11.90
N GLY A 365 -8.27 13.77 -10.62
CA GLY A 365 -9.30 13.39 -9.65
C GLY A 365 -9.64 11.90 -9.64
N ARG A 366 -9.07 11.08 -10.53
CA ARG A 366 -9.29 9.63 -10.54
C ARG A 366 -8.54 8.95 -9.41
N ILE A 367 -9.11 7.88 -8.89
CA ILE A 367 -8.54 7.06 -7.82
C ILE A 367 -8.01 5.78 -8.45
N HIS A 368 -6.73 5.51 -8.25
CA HIS A 368 -6.03 4.36 -8.79
C HIS A 368 -5.63 3.43 -7.66
N VAL A 369 -6.04 2.17 -7.75
CA VAL A 369 -5.69 1.12 -6.78
C VAL A 369 -4.95 0.00 -7.50
N VAL A 370 -3.81 -0.42 -6.98
CA VAL A 370 -3.11 -1.63 -7.43
C VAL A 370 -3.02 -2.62 -6.28
N TYR A 371 -3.31 -3.89 -6.53
CA TYR A 371 -3.29 -4.92 -5.50
C TYR A 371 -2.77 -6.26 -6.04
N SER A 372 -2.30 -7.09 -5.12
CA SER A 372 -1.88 -8.45 -5.43
C SER A 372 -3.10 -9.32 -5.69
N TYR A 373 -3.13 -9.96 -6.86
CA TYR A 373 -4.24 -10.77 -7.34
C TYR A 373 -3.76 -12.21 -7.59
N PHE A 374 -4.12 -13.12 -6.69
CA PHE A 374 -3.71 -14.52 -6.73
C PHE A 374 -4.93 -15.41 -6.97
N VAL A 375 -4.85 -16.18 -8.05
CA VAL A 375 -5.84 -17.20 -8.40
C VAL A 375 -5.12 -18.52 -8.67
N LYS A 376 -5.88 -19.58 -8.93
CA LYS A 376 -5.33 -20.91 -9.16
C LYS A 376 -4.35 -20.96 -10.32
N GLU A 377 -4.62 -20.20 -11.37
CA GLU A 377 -3.85 -20.17 -12.63
C GLU A 377 -2.54 -19.38 -12.50
N GLY A 378 -2.39 -18.56 -11.46
CA GLY A 378 -1.18 -17.79 -11.23
C GLY A 378 -1.42 -16.51 -10.46
N LYS A 379 -0.41 -15.64 -10.48
CA LYS A 379 -0.36 -14.39 -9.70
C LYS A 379 -0.11 -13.22 -10.62
N SER A 380 -0.72 -12.09 -10.32
CA SER A 380 -0.47 -10.82 -11.02
C SER A 380 -0.73 -9.63 -10.11
N MET A 381 -0.46 -8.42 -10.61
CA MET A 381 -0.96 -7.18 -10.07
C MET A 381 -2.19 -6.76 -10.85
N LYS A 382 -3.29 -6.48 -10.15
CA LYS A 382 -4.51 -5.93 -10.74
C LYS A 382 -4.62 -4.45 -10.42
N HIS A 383 -4.85 -3.65 -11.44
CA HIS A 383 -5.03 -2.21 -11.38
C HIS A 383 -6.51 -1.88 -11.58
N THR A 384 -7.05 -1.01 -10.73
CA THR A 384 -8.44 -0.56 -10.81
C THR A 384 -8.51 0.96 -10.72
N VAL A 385 -9.40 1.57 -11.51
CA VAL A 385 -9.60 3.02 -11.58
C VAL A 385 -11.07 3.37 -11.41
N PHE A 386 -11.37 4.33 -10.55
CA PHE A 386 -12.72 4.83 -10.31
C PHE A 386 -12.70 6.29 -9.84
N THR A 387 -13.88 6.87 -9.67
CA THR A 387 -14.07 8.22 -9.11
C THR A 387 -14.68 8.15 -7.72
N GLU A 388 -14.60 9.23 -6.97
CA GLU A 388 -15.28 9.35 -5.68
C GLU A 388 -16.80 9.19 -5.83
N ALA A 389 -17.39 9.76 -6.89
CA ALA A 389 -18.82 9.63 -7.19
C ALA A 389 -19.26 8.17 -7.41
N TRP A 390 -18.39 7.31 -7.94
CA TRP A 390 -18.67 5.88 -8.09
C TRP A 390 -18.76 5.14 -6.74
N LEU A 391 -18.02 5.59 -5.72
CA LEU A 391 -18.14 5.07 -4.36
C LEU A 391 -19.41 5.56 -3.66
N GLU A 392 -19.85 6.78 -3.95
CA GLU A 392 -21.04 7.38 -3.33
C GLU A 392 -22.36 6.90 -3.94
N SER A 393 -22.32 6.29 -5.13
CA SER A 393 -23.54 5.83 -5.82
C SER A 393 -24.18 4.60 -5.17
N VAL A 394 -23.52 3.96 -4.19
CA VAL A 394 -24.12 2.90 -3.37
C VAL A 394 -24.73 3.49 -2.09
N PRO A 395 -25.84 2.94 -1.58
CA PRO A 395 -26.39 3.38 -0.30
C PRO A 395 -25.31 3.33 0.78
N ALA A 396 -25.26 4.37 1.62
CA ALA A 396 -24.38 4.39 2.78
C ALA A 396 -24.58 3.10 3.58
N ALA A 397 -23.48 2.46 4.00
CA ALA A 397 -23.58 1.32 4.89
C ALA A 397 -24.34 1.79 6.13
N GLY A 398 -25.48 1.15 6.45
CA GLY A 398 -26.25 1.49 7.64
C GLY A 398 -25.32 1.52 8.85
N LYS A 399 -25.57 2.44 9.80
CA LYS A 399 -24.74 2.62 11.00
C LYS A 399 -24.39 1.25 11.60
N GLN A 400 -23.10 0.87 11.53
CA GLN A 400 -22.58 -0.33 12.18
C GLN A 400 -22.42 -0.08 13.68
#